data_AF-A0A2M7X7I5-F1
#
_entry.id   AF-A0A2M7X7I5-F1
#
_cell.length_a   1.000
_cell.length_b   1.000
_cell.length_c   1.000
_cell.angle_alpha   90.00
_cell.angle_beta   90.00
_cell.angle_gamma   90.00
#
_symmetry.space_group_name_H-M   'P 1'
#
loop_
_entity.id
_entity.type
_entity.pdbx_description
1 polymer ?
#
loop_
_entity_poly.entity_id
_entity_poly.type
_entity_poly.pdbx_seq_one_letter_code
_entity_poly.pdbx_strand_id
1 'polypeptide(L)'
;MLKTAAALNMAATPSLSAPPLRGLSRPTSSAAARLEPTYIHRLAVTAAAAVLVALVVGIIGTSWMAIEASQQRARAEASQHEAEKQRDLAASESARALATRSFLEEMIAAPDPWKLRGDSGNAREVRVIDALAMAGSKLKADLADQPGLRGEIATLLGRTLRRLGQLDAAHQQLQGAVTALVAQYPASAPERIQAEIELALTESELGNNQAAAKTL
;
A
#
# COMPACT_ATOMS: atom_id res chain seq x y z
N MET A 1 -61.73 50.72 30.97
CA MET A 1 -62.81 49.89 31.54
C MET A 1 -62.16 48.71 32.22
N LEU A 2 -62.32 48.31 33.48
CA LEU A 2 -63.03 48.72 34.70
C LEU A 2 -62.08 48.18 35.81
N LYS A 3 -61.60 48.99 36.75
CA LYS A 3 -62.21 49.18 38.08
C LYS A 3 -62.41 47.88 38.87
N THR A 4 -61.65 47.77 39.98
CA THR A 4 -62.10 47.49 41.38
C THR A 4 -62.80 46.15 41.67
N ALA A 5 -62.80 45.53 42.86
CA ALA A 5 -62.26 45.74 44.20
C ALA A 5 -62.69 44.51 45.04
N ALA A 6 -62.35 44.53 46.34
CA ALA A 6 -63.04 43.85 47.46
C ALA A 6 -62.64 42.37 47.71
N ALA A 7 -62.51 41.88 48.94
CA ALA A 7 -62.93 42.40 50.25
C ALA A 7 -62.05 41.76 51.36
N LEU A 8 -61.70 42.48 52.44
CA LEU A 8 -62.18 42.30 53.84
C LEU A 8 -61.99 40.87 54.39
N ASN A 9 -61.38 40.64 55.56
CA ASN A 9 -61.83 41.11 56.87
C ASN A 9 -60.71 40.85 57.92
N MET A 10 -60.22 41.87 58.64
CA MET A 10 -60.62 42.28 60.00
C MET A 10 -60.29 41.31 61.14
N ALA A 11 -59.40 41.77 62.03
CA ALA A 11 -59.56 41.93 63.49
C ALA A 11 -58.17 41.78 64.15
N ALA A 12 -57.70 42.56 65.13
CA ALA A 12 -58.09 43.83 65.74
C ALA A 12 -56.87 44.25 66.59
N THR A 13 -56.57 45.54 66.61
CA THR A 13 -55.65 46.25 67.53
C THR A 13 -56.27 46.39 68.96
N PRO A 14 -55.73 47.13 69.96
CA PRO A 14 -54.40 47.73 70.22
C PRO A 14 -53.89 47.65 71.72
N SER A 15 -52.71 48.25 71.97
CA SER A 15 -52.26 48.97 73.20
C SER A 15 -51.86 48.11 74.43
N LEU A 16 -50.80 48.41 75.19
CA LEU A 16 -50.48 49.62 75.96
C LEU A 16 -48.95 49.73 76.21
N SER A 17 -48.30 50.85 75.84
CA SER A 17 -47.80 51.94 76.71
C SER A 17 -46.51 51.69 77.54
N ALA A 18 -45.40 52.28 77.06
CA ALA A 18 -44.42 53.16 77.72
C ALA A 18 -43.58 52.73 78.97
N PRO A 19 -42.35 53.32 79.15
CA PRO A 19 -41.20 52.82 79.95
C PRO A 19 -40.99 53.68 81.24
N PRO A 20 -39.79 53.87 81.88
CA PRO A 20 -38.49 53.17 81.96
C PRO A 20 -37.97 52.97 83.43
N LEU A 21 -36.74 52.43 83.62
CA LEU A 21 -35.62 52.98 84.45
C LEU A 21 -34.82 51.98 85.31
N ARG A 22 -33.48 52.14 85.20
CA ARG A 22 -32.40 52.02 86.21
C ARG A 22 -32.13 50.68 86.90
N GLY A 23 -30.89 50.20 86.72
CA GLY A 23 -30.24 49.29 87.66
C GLY A 23 -28.85 48.86 87.20
N LEU A 24 -27.83 49.48 87.78
CA LEU A 24 -26.40 49.22 87.61
C LEU A 24 -25.98 47.84 88.13
N SER A 25 -24.96 47.22 87.50
CA SER A 25 -23.82 46.44 88.06
C SER A 25 -23.43 45.25 87.15
N ARG A 26 -22.35 45.34 86.36
CA ARG A 26 -20.92 44.98 86.63
C ARG A 26 -20.54 43.61 85.99
N PRO A 27 -19.24 43.41 85.67
CA PRO A 27 -18.79 42.70 84.47
C PRO A 27 -18.28 41.29 84.75
N THR A 28 -18.26 40.42 83.73
CA THR A 28 -17.30 39.31 83.65
C THR A 28 -16.81 39.11 82.22
N SER A 29 -15.50 38.98 82.13
CA SER A 29 -14.69 38.79 80.93
C SER A 29 -14.77 37.34 80.44
N SER A 30 -14.20 37.16 79.24
CA SER A 30 -13.75 35.94 78.57
C SER A 30 -14.81 35.02 78.00
N ALA A 31 -15.06 35.19 76.70
CA ALA A 31 -14.97 34.06 75.77
C ALA A 31 -14.66 34.60 74.37
N ALA A 32 -13.52 34.17 73.84
CA ALA A 32 -13.18 34.31 72.45
C ALA A 32 -14.20 33.57 71.58
N ALA A 33 -14.85 34.28 70.68
CA ALA A 33 -15.42 33.71 69.45
C ALA A 33 -15.08 34.72 68.36
N ARG A 34 -13.84 34.71 67.87
CA ARG A 34 -13.44 33.90 66.73
C ARG A 34 -14.46 34.11 65.62
N LEU A 35 -14.11 35.02 64.72
CA LEU A 35 -14.74 35.23 63.42
C LEU A 35 -15.04 33.86 62.83
N GLU A 36 -16.33 33.51 62.66
CA GLU A 36 -16.70 32.37 61.85
C GLU A 36 -16.44 32.72 60.39
N PRO A 37 -15.52 32.05 59.67
CA PRO A 37 -15.45 32.16 58.23
C PRO A 37 -16.08 30.88 57.68
N THR A 38 -17.41 30.83 57.66
CA THR A 38 -18.18 29.77 56.97
C THR A 38 -18.05 29.82 55.44
N TYR A 39 -17.07 30.57 54.90
CA TYR A 39 -16.80 30.74 53.48
C TYR A 39 -15.62 29.90 52.94
N ILE A 40 -14.91 29.14 53.78
CA ILE A 40 -13.66 28.46 53.36
C ILE A 40 -13.92 27.17 52.55
N HIS A 41 -14.99 26.42 52.84
CA HIS A 41 -15.29 25.18 52.11
C HIS A 41 -15.67 25.43 50.65
N ARG A 42 -16.27 26.58 50.33
CA ARG A 42 -16.64 26.94 48.95
C ARG A 42 -15.40 27.19 48.08
N LEU A 43 -14.34 27.77 48.66
CA LEU A 43 -13.06 27.99 47.97
C LEU A 43 -12.29 26.68 47.72
N ALA A 44 -12.34 25.74 48.67
CA ALA A 44 -11.72 24.42 48.51
C ALA A 44 -12.40 23.60 47.39
N VAL A 45 -13.72 23.64 47.30
CA VAL A 45 -14.49 22.94 46.24
C VAL A 45 -14.21 23.54 44.87
N THR A 46 -14.10 24.87 44.74
CA THR A 46 -13.74 25.50 43.46
C THR A 46 -12.32 25.16 43.01
N ALA A 47 -11.37 25.07 43.95
CA ALA A 47 -10.00 24.67 43.64
C ALA A 47 -9.93 23.21 43.18
N ALA A 48 -10.63 22.30 43.87
CA ALA A 48 -10.70 20.89 43.48
C ALA A 48 -11.37 20.70 42.11
N ALA A 49 -12.45 21.44 41.85
CA ALA A 49 -13.13 21.43 40.54
C ALA A 49 -12.21 21.95 39.42
N ALA A 50 -11.45 23.03 39.67
CA ALA A 50 -10.50 23.56 38.69
C ALA A 50 -9.38 22.56 38.36
N VAL A 51 -8.86 21.85 39.36
CA VAL A 51 -7.84 20.79 39.17
C VAL A 51 -8.42 19.63 38.35
N LEU A 52 -9.64 19.18 38.63
CA LEU A 52 -10.30 18.13 37.85
C LEU A 52 -10.51 18.54 36.39
N VAL A 53 -10.96 19.78 36.14
CA VAL A 53 -11.12 20.29 34.78
C VAL A 53 -9.77 20.37 34.06
N ALA A 54 -8.73 20.88 34.72
CA ALA A 54 -7.38 20.93 34.16
C ALA A 54 -6.85 19.54 33.82
N LEU A 55 -7.12 18.53 34.67
CA LEU A 55 -6.74 17.14 34.44
C LEU A 55 -7.45 16.56 33.21
N VAL A 56 -8.77 16.77 33.10
CA VAL A 56 -9.57 16.30 31.95
C VAL A 56 -9.08 16.93 30.64
N VAL A 57 -8.82 18.24 30.64
CA VAL A 57 -8.28 18.95 29.48
C VAL A 57 -6.88 18.42 29.12
N GLY A 58 -6.02 18.16 30.10
CA GLY A 58 -4.71 17.55 29.90
C GLY A 58 -4.80 16.16 29.26
N ILE A 59 -5.69 15.30 29.76
CA ILE A 59 -5.90 13.94 29.21
C ILE A 59 -6.41 14.02 27.77
N ILE A 60 -7.38 14.88 27.48
CA ILE A 60 -7.90 15.08 26.12
C ILE A 60 -6.80 15.59 25.18
N GLY A 61 -6.00 16.57 25.63
CA GLY A 61 -4.89 17.12 24.85
C GLY A 61 -3.83 16.06 24.52
N THR A 62 -3.41 15.27 25.51
CA THR A 62 -2.43 14.18 25.30
C THR A 62 -2.98 13.06 24.40
N SER A 63 -4.29 12.76 24.49
CA SER A 63 -4.93 11.74 23.66
C SER A 63 -4.96 12.14 22.19
N TRP A 64 -5.30 13.39 21.88
CA TRP A 64 -5.29 13.90 20.50
C TRP A 64 -3.87 13.83 19.90
N MET A 65 -2.87 14.28 20.65
CA MET A 65 -1.47 14.27 20.24
C MET A 65 -0.93 12.85 20.01
N ALA A 66 -1.33 11.88 20.84
CA ALA A 66 -0.93 10.49 20.68
C ALA A 66 -1.53 9.84 19.42
N ILE A 67 -2.78 10.18 19.08
CA ILE A 67 -3.46 9.69 17.88
C ILE A 67 -2.86 10.31 16.61
N GLU A 68 -2.52 11.60 16.63
CA GLU A 68 -1.93 12.25 15.47
C GLU A 68 -0.49 11.75 15.21
N ALA A 69 0.29 11.55 16.28
CA ALA A 69 1.62 10.95 16.18
C ALA A 69 1.58 9.50 15.65
N SER A 70 0.58 8.70 16.04
CA SER A 70 0.43 7.33 15.52
C SER A 70 0.00 7.32 14.06
N GLN A 71 -0.89 8.23 13.65
CA GLN A 71 -1.27 8.38 12.25
C GLN A 71 -0.10 8.82 11.36
N GLN A 72 0.74 9.74 11.84
CA GLN A 72 1.93 10.17 11.10
C GLN A 72 2.92 9.02 10.89
N ARG A 73 3.14 8.18 11.92
CA ARG A 73 3.98 6.98 11.80
C ARG A 73 3.42 5.97 10.80
N ALA A 74 2.12 5.69 10.87
CA ALA A 74 1.47 4.77 9.93
C ALA A 74 1.57 5.26 8.47
N ARG A 75 1.45 6.58 8.22
CA ARG A 75 1.64 7.15 6.89
C ARG A 75 3.10 7.08 6.43
N ALA A 76 4.05 7.33 7.33
CA ALA A 76 5.47 7.22 7.02
C ALA A 76 5.83 5.77 6.65
N GLU A 77 5.39 4.79 7.44
CA GLU A 77 5.58 3.37 7.17
C GLU A 77 4.93 2.96 5.84
N ALA A 78 3.69 3.39 5.57
CA ALA A 78 3.02 3.11 4.30
C ALA A 78 3.80 3.69 3.11
N SER A 79 4.28 4.93 3.23
CA SER A 79 5.08 5.57 2.18
C SER A 79 6.42 4.88 1.94
N GLN A 80 7.04 4.33 2.99
CA GLN A 80 8.28 3.55 2.88
C GLN A 80 8.02 2.23 2.15
N HIS A 81 6.98 1.49 2.54
CA HIS A 81 6.61 0.24 1.86
C HIS A 81 6.24 0.46 0.39
N GLU A 82 5.53 1.55 0.08
CA GLU A 82 5.24 1.92 -1.30
C GLU A 82 6.52 2.27 -2.06
N ALA A 83 7.41 3.07 -1.49
CA ALA A 83 8.69 3.40 -2.10
C ALA A 83 9.56 2.16 -2.32
N GLU A 84 9.62 1.23 -1.38
CA GLU A 84 10.34 -0.05 -1.52
C GLU A 84 9.76 -0.89 -2.66
N LYS A 85 8.43 -1.07 -2.69
CA LYS A 85 7.77 -1.78 -3.80
C LYS A 85 8.06 -1.14 -5.16
N GLN A 86 8.01 0.20 -5.24
CA GLN A 86 8.32 0.91 -6.48
C GLN A 86 9.79 0.75 -6.88
N ARG A 87 10.72 0.75 -5.91
CA ARG A 87 12.14 0.50 -6.17
C ARG A 87 12.39 -0.92 -6.65
N ASP A 88 11.74 -1.91 -6.05
CA ASP A 88 11.87 -3.31 -6.45
C ASP A 88 11.31 -3.54 -7.85
N LEU A 89 10.14 -2.95 -8.16
CA LEU A 89 9.57 -2.98 -9.51
C LEU A 89 10.51 -2.32 -10.52
N ALA A 90 11.00 -1.11 -10.24
CA ALA A 90 11.93 -0.40 -11.12
C ALA A 90 13.25 -1.17 -11.32
N ALA A 91 13.78 -1.81 -10.27
CA ALA A 91 14.98 -2.63 -10.35
C ALA A 91 14.76 -3.87 -11.23
N SER A 92 13.63 -4.56 -11.05
CA SER A 92 13.23 -5.70 -11.88
C SER A 92 13.05 -5.33 -13.34
N GLU A 93 12.35 -4.22 -13.62
CA GLU A 93 12.16 -3.69 -14.98
C GLU A 93 13.49 -3.29 -15.62
N SER A 94 14.39 -2.63 -14.87
CA SER A 94 15.72 -2.28 -15.36
C SER A 94 16.55 -3.52 -15.68
N ALA A 95 16.54 -4.55 -14.82
CA ALA A 95 17.26 -5.79 -15.05
C ALA A 95 16.74 -6.51 -16.31
N ARG A 96 15.42 -6.57 -16.46
CA ARG A 96 14.75 -7.13 -17.65
C ARG A 96 15.10 -6.36 -18.92
N ALA A 97 15.12 -5.03 -18.87
CA ALA A 97 15.49 -4.19 -20.00
C ALA A 97 16.95 -4.39 -20.42
N LEU A 98 17.87 -4.46 -19.46
CA LEU A 98 19.30 -4.74 -19.72
C LEU A 98 19.49 -6.12 -20.34
N ALA A 99 18.81 -7.15 -19.82
CA ALA A 99 18.89 -8.50 -20.36
C ALA A 99 18.32 -8.60 -21.77
N THR A 100 17.17 -7.97 -22.02
CA THR A 100 16.57 -7.91 -23.36
C THR A 100 17.50 -7.21 -24.35
N ARG A 101 18.09 -6.09 -23.94
CA ARG A 101 19.05 -5.35 -24.77
C ARG A 101 20.29 -6.17 -25.07
N SER A 102 20.91 -6.78 -24.05
CA SER A 102 22.11 -7.62 -24.21
C SER A 102 21.83 -8.79 -25.16
N PHE A 103 20.67 -9.43 -25.00
CA PHE A 103 20.26 -10.52 -25.88
C PHE A 103 20.08 -10.05 -27.34
N LEU A 104 19.43 -8.90 -27.54
CA LEU A 104 19.24 -8.34 -28.88
C LEU A 104 20.57 -7.95 -29.54
N GLU A 105 21.48 -7.35 -28.77
CA GLU A 105 22.84 -7.02 -29.23
C GLU A 105 23.60 -8.29 -29.64
N GLU A 106 23.54 -9.37 -28.86
CA GLU A 106 24.19 -10.64 -29.22
C GLU A 106 23.56 -11.32 -30.44
N MET A 107 22.22 -11.31 -30.53
CA MET A 107 21.50 -11.89 -31.67
C MET A 107 21.78 -11.14 -32.98
N ILE A 108 21.82 -9.81 -32.95
CA ILE A 108 22.14 -8.99 -34.13
C ILE A 108 23.62 -9.13 -34.51
N ALA A 109 24.51 -9.32 -33.53
CA ALA A 109 25.93 -9.56 -33.77
C ALA A 109 26.27 -11.01 -34.17
N ALA A 110 25.31 -11.95 -34.10
CA ALA A 110 25.54 -13.37 -34.38
C ALA A 110 25.95 -13.68 -35.83
N PRO A 111 25.44 -12.98 -36.88
CA PRO A 111 25.89 -13.18 -38.26
C PRO A 111 27.30 -12.64 -38.57
N ASP A 112 28.14 -12.34 -37.57
CA ASP A 112 29.50 -11.84 -37.77
C ASP A 112 30.41 -12.94 -38.37
N PRO A 113 30.77 -12.85 -39.66
CA PRO A 113 31.53 -13.90 -40.30
C PRO A 113 32.99 -13.94 -39.81
N TRP A 114 33.47 -12.92 -39.07
CA TRP A 114 34.84 -12.88 -38.58
C TRP A 114 35.02 -13.68 -37.29
N LYS A 115 33.94 -13.91 -36.52
CA LYS A 115 33.93 -14.82 -35.35
C LYS A 115 33.93 -16.31 -35.73
N LEU A 116 33.53 -16.64 -36.97
CA LEU A 116 33.41 -18.01 -37.48
C LEU A 116 34.62 -18.48 -38.31
N ARG A 117 35.69 -17.68 -38.39
CA ARG A 117 36.88 -17.93 -39.25
C ARG A 117 37.71 -19.17 -38.85
N GLY A 118 37.29 -19.94 -37.85
CA GLY A 118 38.01 -21.11 -37.34
C GLY A 118 37.69 -22.44 -38.03
N ASP A 119 36.56 -22.56 -38.74
CA ASP A 119 36.16 -23.85 -39.31
C ASP A 119 35.49 -23.71 -40.68
N SER A 120 36.20 -24.17 -41.70
CA SER A 120 35.71 -24.55 -43.03
C SER A 120 35.27 -23.44 -44.01
N GLY A 121 35.66 -23.61 -45.27
CA GLY A 121 35.62 -22.66 -46.39
C GLY A 121 34.25 -22.16 -46.89
N ASN A 122 33.22 -22.20 -46.04
CA ASN A 122 31.86 -21.72 -46.33
C ASN A 122 31.44 -20.51 -45.45
N ALA A 123 32.39 -19.85 -44.78
CA ALA A 123 32.19 -18.69 -43.89
C ALA A 123 31.57 -17.43 -44.54
N ARG A 124 31.07 -17.52 -45.78
CA ARG A 124 30.55 -16.39 -46.57
C ARG A 124 29.03 -16.28 -46.63
N GLU A 125 28.29 -17.30 -46.18
CA GLU A 125 26.83 -17.24 -46.09
C GLU A 125 26.36 -17.75 -44.72
N VAL A 126 26.58 -16.96 -43.67
CA VAL A 126 25.75 -17.12 -42.47
C VAL A 126 24.36 -16.63 -42.84
N ARG A 127 23.43 -17.55 -43.09
CA ARG A 127 22.05 -17.18 -43.38
C ARG A 127 21.42 -16.70 -42.06
N VAL A 128 20.59 -15.67 -42.13
CA VAL A 128 19.90 -15.11 -40.95
C VAL A 128 19.18 -16.20 -40.15
N ILE A 129 18.67 -17.24 -40.82
CA ILE A 129 18.05 -18.41 -40.18
C ILE A 129 19.00 -19.18 -39.25
N ASP A 130 20.27 -19.34 -39.63
CA ASP A 130 21.26 -20.08 -38.86
C ASP A 130 21.66 -19.28 -37.61
N ALA A 131 21.74 -17.96 -37.74
CA ALA A 131 21.97 -17.05 -36.61
C ALA A 131 20.79 -17.05 -35.62
N LEU A 132 19.54 -17.05 -36.11
CA LEU A 132 18.34 -17.14 -35.27
C LEU A 132 18.26 -18.48 -34.52
N ALA A 133 18.57 -19.59 -35.19
CA ALA A 133 18.62 -20.91 -34.56
C ALA A 133 19.71 -20.99 -33.48
N MET A 134 20.89 -20.42 -33.75
CA MET A 134 21.99 -20.36 -32.79
C MET A 134 21.62 -19.51 -31.57
N ALA A 135 21.03 -18.34 -31.76
CA ALA A 135 20.51 -17.51 -30.67
C ALA A 135 19.48 -18.29 -29.83
N GLY A 136 18.55 -18.98 -30.50
CA GLY A 136 17.57 -19.87 -29.88
C GLY A 136 18.17 -20.95 -28.98
N SER A 137 19.32 -21.52 -29.37
CA SER A 137 19.99 -22.57 -28.59
C SER A 137 20.62 -22.05 -27.28
N LYS A 138 21.01 -20.77 -27.24
CA LYS A 138 21.67 -20.14 -26.09
C LYS A 138 20.70 -19.57 -25.06
N LEU A 139 19.45 -19.30 -25.45
CA LEU A 139 18.42 -18.70 -24.58
C LEU A 139 18.32 -19.34 -23.20
N LYS A 140 18.40 -20.68 -23.13
CA LYS A 140 18.26 -21.42 -21.88
C LYS A 140 19.39 -21.12 -20.90
N ALA A 141 20.62 -20.92 -21.41
CA ALA A 141 21.78 -20.61 -20.61
C ALA A 141 21.82 -19.12 -20.26
N ASP A 142 21.65 -18.24 -21.25
CA ASP A 142 21.83 -16.79 -21.09
C ASP A 142 20.73 -16.15 -20.22
N LEU A 143 19.54 -16.76 -20.18
CA LEU A 143 18.38 -16.28 -19.43
C LEU A 143 17.94 -17.30 -18.36
N ALA A 144 18.88 -18.07 -17.80
CA ALA A 144 18.59 -19.06 -16.77
C ALA A 144 17.88 -18.45 -15.55
N ASP A 145 18.29 -17.24 -15.14
CA ASP A 145 17.75 -16.51 -13.98
C ASP A 145 16.46 -15.73 -14.30
N GLN A 146 16.03 -15.69 -15.57
CA GLN A 146 14.88 -14.92 -16.03
C GLN A 146 13.93 -15.79 -16.87
N PRO A 147 13.27 -16.81 -16.28
CA PRO A 147 12.44 -17.76 -17.01
C PRO A 147 11.27 -17.10 -17.75
N GLY A 148 10.66 -16.04 -17.20
CA GLY A 148 9.61 -15.27 -17.86
C GLY A 148 10.10 -14.60 -19.15
N LEU A 149 11.20 -13.84 -19.06
CA LEU A 149 11.83 -13.20 -20.22
C LEU A 149 12.31 -14.21 -21.26
N ARG A 150 12.90 -15.32 -20.81
CA ARG A 150 13.28 -16.46 -21.67
C ARG A 150 12.07 -16.96 -22.46
N GLY A 151 10.94 -17.14 -21.80
CA GLY A 151 9.71 -17.59 -22.42
C GLY A 151 9.21 -16.61 -23.49
N GLU A 152 9.17 -15.32 -23.20
CA GLU A 152 8.71 -14.30 -24.14
C GLU A 152 9.60 -14.17 -25.37
N ILE A 153 10.93 -14.19 -25.19
CA ILE A 153 11.89 -14.14 -26.30
C ILE A 153 11.82 -15.43 -27.13
N ALA A 154 11.69 -16.59 -26.49
CA ALA A 154 11.51 -17.87 -27.17
C ALA A 154 10.21 -17.88 -28.01
N THR A 155 9.12 -17.28 -27.52
CA THR A 155 7.88 -17.09 -28.29
C THR A 155 8.11 -16.23 -29.53
N LEU A 156 8.83 -15.10 -29.39
CA LEU A 156 9.15 -14.22 -30.51
C LEU A 156 9.98 -14.95 -31.58
N LEU A 157 11.02 -15.67 -31.15
CA LEU A 157 11.88 -16.46 -32.03
C LEU A 157 11.12 -17.56 -32.73
N GLY A 158 10.33 -18.34 -31.98
CA GLY A 158 9.52 -19.41 -32.52
C GLY A 158 8.53 -18.92 -33.58
N ARG A 159 7.80 -17.83 -33.31
CA ARG A 159 6.92 -17.19 -34.30
C ARG A 159 7.65 -16.75 -35.56
N THR A 160 8.87 -16.22 -35.40
CA THR A 160 9.69 -15.76 -36.53
C THR A 160 10.15 -16.95 -37.37
N LEU A 161 10.64 -18.01 -36.72
CA LEU A 161 11.05 -19.26 -37.37
C LEU A 161 9.88 -19.92 -38.11
N ARG A 162 8.69 -19.95 -37.52
CA ARG A 162 7.47 -20.47 -38.16
C ARG A 162 7.17 -19.73 -39.47
N ARG A 163 7.19 -18.39 -39.43
CA ARG A 163 6.96 -17.54 -40.62
C ARG A 163 8.03 -17.72 -41.70
N LEU A 164 9.23 -18.18 -41.34
CA LEU A 164 10.32 -18.52 -42.26
C LEU A 164 10.26 -19.98 -42.74
N GLY A 165 9.22 -20.74 -42.38
CA GLY A 165 9.03 -22.15 -42.75
C GLY A 165 9.88 -23.13 -41.94
N GLN A 166 10.60 -22.65 -40.91
CA GLN A 166 11.44 -23.48 -40.03
C GLN A 166 10.57 -24.09 -38.91
N LEU A 167 9.60 -24.94 -39.28
CA LEU A 167 8.55 -25.41 -38.37
C LEU A 167 9.09 -26.24 -37.19
N ASP A 168 10.07 -27.13 -37.42
CA ASP A 168 10.66 -27.95 -36.36
C ASP A 168 11.40 -27.08 -35.32
N ALA A 169 12.20 -26.12 -35.80
CA ALA A 169 12.91 -25.18 -34.93
C ALA A 169 11.93 -24.27 -34.19
N ALA A 170 10.86 -23.82 -34.86
CA ALA A 170 9.80 -23.04 -34.23
C ALA A 170 9.12 -23.82 -33.10
N HIS A 171 8.75 -25.07 -33.35
CA HIS A 171 8.11 -25.94 -32.37
C HIS A 171 8.99 -26.14 -31.14
N GLN A 172 10.29 -26.41 -31.31
CA GLN A 172 11.23 -26.53 -30.19
C GLN A 172 11.31 -25.26 -29.34
N GLN A 173 11.39 -24.09 -29.99
CA GLN A 173 11.44 -22.81 -29.28
C GLN A 173 10.13 -22.52 -28.54
N LEU A 174 8.98 -22.75 -29.18
CA LEU A 174 7.66 -22.51 -28.60
C LEU A 174 7.32 -23.47 -27.45
N GLN A 175 7.72 -24.74 -27.56
CA GLN A 175 7.57 -25.69 -26.46
C GLN A 175 8.39 -25.28 -25.23
N GLY A 176 9.64 -24.84 -25.46
CA GLY A 176 10.48 -24.26 -24.42
C GLY A 176 9.88 -22.98 -23.81
N ALA A 177 9.25 -22.15 -24.64
CA ALA A 177 8.57 -20.92 -24.24
C ALA A 177 7.40 -21.21 -23.29
N VAL A 178 6.45 -22.06 -23.70
CA VAL A 178 5.30 -22.46 -22.89
C VAL A 178 5.77 -23.04 -21.56
N THR A 179 6.76 -23.94 -21.59
CA THR A 179 7.32 -24.55 -20.37
C THR A 179 7.87 -23.49 -19.40
N ALA A 180 8.54 -22.45 -19.92
CA ALA A 180 9.09 -21.38 -19.10
C ALA A 180 8.00 -20.44 -18.54
N LEU A 181 6.96 -20.17 -19.32
CA LEU A 181 5.87 -19.24 -18.95
C LEU A 181 4.86 -19.86 -17.99
N VAL A 182 4.57 -21.16 -18.10
CA VAL A 182 3.63 -21.87 -17.20
C VAL A 182 4.04 -21.77 -15.74
N ALA A 183 5.34 -21.81 -15.45
CA ALA A 183 5.86 -21.70 -14.09
C ALA A 183 5.76 -20.27 -13.53
N GLN A 184 5.70 -19.27 -14.41
CA GLN A 184 5.86 -17.86 -14.03
C GLN A 184 4.57 -17.04 -14.10
N TYR A 185 3.64 -17.45 -14.95
CA TYR A 185 2.44 -16.69 -15.26
C TYR A 185 1.16 -17.54 -15.14
N PRO A 186 0.06 -16.95 -14.65
CA PRO A 186 -1.24 -17.62 -14.63
C PRO A 186 -1.73 -17.92 -16.05
N ALA A 187 -2.65 -18.87 -16.19
CA ALA A 187 -3.21 -19.26 -17.49
C ALA A 187 -3.90 -18.11 -18.25
N SER A 188 -4.36 -17.07 -17.54
CA SER A 188 -4.98 -15.89 -18.14
C SER A 188 -3.98 -14.82 -18.58
N ALA A 189 -2.68 -15.00 -18.35
CA ALA A 189 -1.68 -14.01 -18.72
C ALA A 189 -1.51 -13.96 -20.24
N PRO A 190 -1.50 -12.76 -20.86
CA PRO A 190 -1.42 -12.62 -22.32
C PRO A 190 -0.14 -13.22 -22.90
N GLU A 191 0.98 -13.13 -22.19
CA GLU A 191 2.27 -13.70 -22.61
C GLU A 191 2.20 -15.21 -22.76
N ARG A 192 1.54 -15.87 -21.81
CA ARG A 192 1.35 -17.33 -21.80
C ARG A 192 0.38 -17.77 -22.89
N ILE A 193 -0.78 -17.12 -22.98
CA ILE A 193 -1.80 -17.41 -24.00
C ILE A 193 -1.19 -17.28 -25.40
N GLN A 194 -0.41 -16.23 -25.65
CA GLN A 194 0.23 -16.02 -26.94
C GLN A 194 1.20 -17.16 -27.29
N ALA A 195 1.98 -17.65 -26.32
CA ALA A 195 2.91 -18.75 -26.53
C ALA A 195 2.19 -20.07 -26.84
N GLU A 196 1.12 -20.36 -26.10
CA GLU A 196 0.28 -21.55 -26.31
C GLU A 196 -0.41 -21.52 -27.68
N ILE A 197 -0.95 -20.37 -28.10
CA ILE A 197 -1.54 -20.19 -29.44
C ILE A 197 -0.51 -20.43 -30.54
N GLU A 198 0.67 -19.81 -30.45
CA GLU A 198 1.71 -19.97 -31.49
C GLU A 198 2.22 -21.42 -31.54
N LEU A 199 2.32 -22.11 -30.40
CA LEU A 199 2.65 -23.54 -30.36
C LEU A 199 1.57 -24.36 -31.06
N ALA A 200 0.30 -24.16 -30.72
CA ALA A 200 -0.82 -24.89 -31.32
C ALA A 200 -0.89 -24.68 -32.85
N LEU A 201 -0.65 -23.44 -33.31
CA LEU A 201 -0.58 -23.13 -34.75
C LEU A 201 0.58 -23.89 -35.42
N THR A 202 1.76 -23.91 -34.80
CA THR A 202 2.92 -24.64 -35.32
C THR A 202 2.66 -26.15 -35.36
N GLU A 203 2.04 -26.71 -34.33
CA GLU A 203 1.66 -28.12 -34.27
C GLU A 203 0.65 -28.47 -35.36
N SER A 204 -0.32 -27.59 -35.65
CA SER A 204 -1.26 -27.78 -36.76
C SER A 204 -0.56 -27.76 -38.11
N GLU A 205 0.38 -26.83 -38.34
CA GLU A 205 1.19 -26.76 -39.57
C GLU A 205 2.11 -27.97 -39.77
N LEU A 206 2.60 -28.57 -38.67
CA LEU A 206 3.34 -29.84 -38.68
C LEU A 206 2.44 -31.06 -38.91
N GLY A 207 1.10 -30.90 -38.94
CA GLY A 207 0.14 -31.99 -39.06
C GLY A 207 -0.18 -32.72 -37.74
N ASN A 208 0.35 -32.23 -36.61
CA ASN A 208 0.16 -32.78 -35.27
C ASN A 208 -1.14 -32.27 -34.63
N ASN A 209 -2.28 -32.45 -35.32
CA ASN A 209 -3.57 -31.88 -34.91
C ASN A 209 -4.07 -32.34 -33.53
N GLN A 210 -3.65 -33.53 -33.06
CA GLN A 210 -3.97 -34.00 -31.71
C GLN A 210 -3.20 -33.25 -30.61
N ALA A 211 -1.98 -32.77 -30.91
CA ALA A 211 -1.19 -31.98 -29.97
C ALA A 211 -1.73 -30.54 -29.90
N ALA A 212 -2.02 -29.95 -31.07
CA ALA A 212 -2.59 -28.60 -31.17
C ALA A 212 -3.88 -28.44 -30.34
N ALA A 213 -4.75 -29.46 -30.35
CA ALA A 213 -6.01 -29.45 -29.60
C ALA A 213 -5.85 -29.60 -28.07
N LYS A 214 -4.70 -30.07 -27.58
CA LYS A 214 -4.40 -30.17 -26.15
C LYS A 214 -3.78 -28.89 -25.58
N THR A 215 -3.19 -28.09 -26.45
CA THR A 215 -2.49 -26.85 -26.10
C THR A 215 -3.48 -25.69 -25.90
N LEU A 216 -4.68 -25.77 -26.49
CA LEU A 216 -5.82 -24.84 -26.31
C LEU A 216 -6.76 -25.30 -25.21
#